data_AF-A0A6P6MB78-F1
#
_entry.id   AF-A0A6P6MB78-F1
#
_cell.length_a   1.000
_cell.length_b   1.000
_cell.length_c   1.000
_cell.angle_alpha   90.00
_cell.angle_beta   90.00
_cell.angle_gamma   90.00
#
_symmetry.space_group_name_H-M   'P 1'
#
loop_
_entity.id
_entity.type
_entity.pdbx_description
1 polymer ?
#
loop_
_entity_poly.entity_id
_entity_poly.type
_entity_poly.pdbx_seq_one_letter_code
_entity_poly.pdbx_strand_id
1 'polypeptide(L)'
;MRERSLNPTRRECVVVAKAITQKYPNSFLDKNEEGELIGCGYFSVINQLKTRVEYLKRGNSLSRLRKHKRTQRDDEDGDDDQPAVATCARIDSYGCVRWQPADYPDGETSASLEEKKLEMIDIFSQEGLKGAERGRVEDLMAITYAKQREYINAKPSPSILDVGKEWPFLFSQKFLLSHFTTLTNVELYTRLNEDMDKKGKRQLDFFSSQITKWRKEVRAVLKEAIKKDREGSDGLAAMLVMLSHFKEQEESLFLIADETTTPADAEAQLSLPVTPRIIMLGKFHIQC
;
A
#
# COMPACT_ATOMS: atom_id res chain seq x y z
N MET A 1 -12.81 -32.74 10.93
CA MET A 1 -13.70 -32.46 9.78
C MET A 1 -13.15 -31.22 9.08
N ARG A 2 -12.71 -31.28 7.81
CA ARG A 2 -12.17 -30.10 7.12
C ARG A 2 -13.31 -29.14 6.81
N GLU A 3 -13.39 -28.00 7.49
CA GLU A 3 -14.34 -26.94 7.14
C GLU A 3 -14.10 -26.53 5.68
N ARG A 4 -15.08 -26.81 4.82
CA ARG A 4 -15.05 -26.39 3.42
C ARG A 4 -15.38 -24.90 3.37
N SER A 5 -14.43 -24.10 2.91
CA SER A 5 -14.67 -22.69 2.61
C SER A 5 -15.80 -22.59 1.58
N LEU A 6 -16.89 -21.91 1.94
CA LEU A 6 -18.01 -21.62 1.04
C LEU A 6 -17.65 -20.56 -0.03
N ASN A 7 -16.38 -20.19 -0.17
CA ASN A 7 -15.93 -19.15 -1.10
C ASN A 7 -15.86 -19.68 -2.51
N PRO A 8 -16.59 -19.07 -3.48
CA PRO A 8 -16.44 -19.42 -4.87
C PRO A 8 -14.97 -19.24 -5.27
N THR A 9 -14.40 -20.31 -5.80
CA THR A 9 -13.07 -20.40 -6.36
C THR A 9 -12.91 -19.42 -7.52
N ARG A 10 -11.66 -19.10 -7.88
CA ARG A 10 -11.41 -18.23 -9.06
C ARG A 10 -12.01 -18.83 -10.32
N ARG A 11 -12.01 -20.16 -10.45
CA ARG A 11 -12.61 -20.88 -11.58
C ARG A 11 -14.12 -20.66 -11.66
N GLU A 12 -14.83 -20.73 -10.54
CA GLU A 12 -16.27 -20.45 -10.50
C GLU A 12 -16.56 -18.97 -10.85
N CYS A 13 -15.76 -18.03 -10.34
CA CYS A 13 -15.88 -16.62 -10.74
C CYS A 13 -15.62 -16.41 -12.24
N VAL A 14 -14.69 -17.16 -12.86
CA VAL A 14 -14.41 -17.09 -14.30
C VAL A 14 -15.64 -17.51 -15.12
N VAL A 15 -16.35 -18.56 -14.71
CA VAL A 15 -17.56 -19.03 -15.40
C VAL A 15 -18.62 -17.92 -15.43
N VAL A 16 -18.84 -17.28 -14.28
CA VAL A 16 -19.80 -16.16 -14.18
C VAL A 16 -19.33 -14.94 -14.98
N ALA A 17 -18.06 -14.58 -14.89
CA ALA A 17 -17.50 -13.44 -15.63
C ALA A 17 -17.65 -13.62 -17.15
N LYS A 18 -17.35 -14.81 -17.67
CA LYS A 18 -17.55 -15.15 -19.08
C LYS A 18 -19.01 -15.00 -19.50
N ALA A 19 -19.95 -15.50 -18.70
CA ALA A 19 -21.38 -15.38 -19.00
C ALA A 19 -21.83 -13.92 -19.04
N ILE A 20 -21.33 -13.08 -18.13
CA ILE A 20 -21.62 -11.63 -18.10
C ILE A 20 -21.07 -10.95 -19.37
N THR A 21 -19.81 -11.18 -19.72
CA THR A 21 -19.20 -10.52 -20.88
C THR A 21 -19.75 -11.01 -22.21
N GLN A 22 -20.16 -12.28 -22.30
CA GLN A 22 -20.87 -12.80 -23.48
C GLN A 22 -22.25 -12.17 -23.64
N LYS A 23 -22.98 -11.97 -22.53
CA LYS A 23 -24.33 -11.40 -22.58
C LYS A 23 -24.32 -9.88 -22.80
N TYR A 24 -23.31 -9.18 -22.29
CA TYR A 24 -23.22 -7.72 -22.29
C TYR A 24 -21.82 -7.25 -22.72
N PRO A 25 -21.39 -7.54 -23.95
CA PRO A 25 -20.01 -7.29 -24.40
C PRO A 25 -19.67 -5.80 -24.49
N ASN A 26 -20.64 -4.93 -24.75
CA ASN A 26 -20.40 -3.49 -24.84
C ASN A 26 -20.20 -2.83 -23.47
N SER A 27 -20.61 -3.49 -22.39
CA SER A 27 -20.54 -2.95 -21.03
C SER A 27 -19.41 -3.55 -20.20
N PHE A 28 -19.08 -4.81 -20.42
CA PHE A 28 -18.19 -5.56 -19.52
C PHE A 28 -17.01 -6.25 -20.21
N LEU A 29 -16.91 -6.22 -21.54
CA LEU A 29 -15.74 -6.77 -22.22
C LEU A 29 -14.59 -5.78 -22.11
N ASP A 30 -13.44 -6.25 -21.64
CA ASP A 30 -12.23 -5.43 -21.52
C ASP A 30 -11.71 -5.10 -22.93
N LYS A 31 -11.91 -3.85 -23.37
CA LYS A 31 -11.45 -3.31 -24.65
C LYS A 31 -10.67 -2.01 -24.46
N ASN A 32 -9.72 -1.72 -25.35
CA ASN A 32 -9.07 -0.40 -25.41
C ASN A 32 -9.95 0.64 -26.12
N GLU A 33 -9.47 1.87 -26.22
CA GLU A 33 -10.20 2.99 -26.87
C GLU A 33 -10.45 2.71 -28.36
N GLU A 34 -9.59 1.91 -28.98
CA GLU A 34 -9.69 1.44 -30.36
C GLU A 34 -10.62 0.23 -30.54
N GLY A 35 -11.16 -0.33 -29.44
CA GLY A 35 -12.10 -1.45 -29.45
C GLY A 35 -11.45 -2.85 -29.50
N GLU A 36 -10.13 -2.94 -29.43
CA GLU A 36 -9.35 -4.18 -29.37
C GLU A 36 -9.43 -4.84 -28.00
N LEU A 37 -9.41 -6.17 -27.99
CA LEU A 37 -9.57 -6.97 -26.78
C LEU A 37 -8.32 -6.90 -25.88
N ILE A 38 -8.51 -6.52 -24.61
CA ILE A 38 -7.44 -6.52 -23.62
C ILE A 38 -7.35 -7.90 -22.96
N GLY A 39 -6.27 -8.62 -23.23
CA GLY A 39 -5.97 -9.90 -22.61
C GLY A 39 -7.08 -10.95 -22.80
N CYS A 40 -7.64 -11.45 -21.69
CA CYS A 40 -8.73 -12.44 -21.74
C CYS A 40 -10.14 -11.83 -21.87
N GLY A 41 -10.28 -10.49 -21.90
CA GLY A 41 -11.56 -9.80 -22.14
C GLY A 41 -12.53 -9.73 -20.96
N TYR A 42 -12.26 -10.42 -19.86
CA TYR A 42 -13.15 -10.46 -18.67
C TYR A 42 -12.37 -10.35 -17.36
N PHE A 43 -11.12 -9.90 -17.43
CA PHE A 43 -10.23 -9.83 -16.27
C PHE A 43 -10.73 -8.84 -15.23
N SER A 44 -11.21 -7.67 -15.67
CA SER A 44 -11.78 -6.65 -14.78
C SER A 44 -12.97 -7.21 -13.99
N VAL A 45 -13.91 -7.88 -14.68
CA VAL A 45 -15.11 -8.49 -14.09
C VAL A 45 -14.75 -9.57 -13.08
N ILE A 46 -13.78 -10.43 -13.38
CA ILE A 46 -13.30 -11.44 -12.42
C ILE A 46 -12.78 -10.78 -11.14
N ASN A 47 -11.95 -9.75 -11.27
CA ASN A 47 -11.36 -9.09 -10.11
C ASN A 47 -12.45 -8.40 -9.28
N GLN A 48 -13.40 -7.71 -9.91
CA GLN A 48 -14.54 -7.11 -9.21
C GLN A 48 -15.38 -8.15 -8.48
N LEU A 49 -15.74 -9.27 -9.12
CA LEU A 49 -16.48 -10.36 -8.49
C LEU A 49 -15.72 -10.93 -7.28
N LYS A 50 -14.41 -11.14 -7.41
CA LYS A 50 -13.58 -11.64 -6.32
C LYS A 50 -13.55 -10.68 -5.15
N THR A 51 -13.29 -9.40 -5.40
CA THR A 51 -13.30 -8.36 -4.37
C THR A 51 -14.64 -8.29 -3.64
N ARG A 52 -15.76 -8.38 -4.36
CA ARG A 52 -17.10 -8.35 -3.74
C ARG A 52 -17.40 -9.58 -2.89
N VAL A 53 -17.03 -10.78 -3.36
CA VAL A 53 -17.14 -12.01 -2.57
C VAL A 53 -16.32 -11.92 -1.28
N GLU A 54 -15.13 -11.32 -1.34
CA GLU A 54 -14.27 -11.13 -0.18
C GLU A 54 -14.88 -10.13 0.83
N TYR A 55 -15.43 -9.00 0.36
CA TYR A 55 -16.10 -8.03 1.25
C TYR A 55 -17.31 -8.61 1.99
N LEU A 56 -18.17 -9.35 1.29
CA LEU A 56 -19.33 -10.01 1.92
C LEU A 56 -18.91 -10.98 3.03
N LYS A 57 -17.69 -11.53 2.94
CA LYS A 57 -17.18 -12.57 3.83
C LYS A 57 -16.05 -12.10 4.73
N ARG A 58 -15.88 -10.78 4.90
CA ARG A 58 -14.85 -10.17 5.76
C ARG A 58 -14.79 -10.77 7.18
N GLY A 59 -15.92 -11.24 7.71
CA GLY A 59 -16.02 -11.86 9.04
C GLY A 59 -15.54 -13.32 9.14
N ASN A 60 -15.37 -14.04 8.03
CA ASN A 60 -14.90 -15.42 8.04
C ASN A 60 -13.38 -15.46 7.84
N SER A 61 -12.63 -15.44 8.96
CA SER A 61 -11.17 -15.49 9.00
C SER A 61 -10.58 -16.71 8.29
N LEU A 62 -11.20 -17.89 8.46
CA LEU A 62 -10.74 -19.14 7.86
C LEU A 62 -10.82 -19.15 6.33
N SER A 63 -11.81 -18.44 5.77
CA SER A 63 -12.04 -18.38 4.33
C SER A 63 -11.06 -17.44 3.58
N ARG A 64 -10.34 -16.58 4.32
CA ARG A 64 -9.39 -15.60 3.77
C ARG A 64 -7.96 -16.13 3.70
N LEU A 65 -7.61 -17.08 4.57
CA LEU A 65 -6.25 -17.61 4.69
C LEU A 65 -5.90 -18.51 3.50
N ARG A 66 -4.97 -18.06 2.66
CA ARG A 66 -4.38 -18.79 1.54
C ARG A 66 -3.05 -19.41 1.98
N LYS A 67 -2.75 -20.61 1.47
CA LYS A 67 -1.37 -21.10 1.50
C LYS A 67 -0.58 -20.32 0.48
N HIS A 68 0.63 -19.91 0.83
CA HIS A 68 1.55 -19.32 -0.13
C HIS A 68 1.66 -20.22 -1.36
N LYS A 69 1.34 -19.70 -2.54
CA LYS A 69 1.64 -20.39 -3.79
C LYS A 69 3.16 -20.33 -3.87
N ARG A 70 3.85 -21.47 -3.75
CA ARG A 70 5.22 -21.58 -4.24
C ARG A 70 5.15 -21.14 -5.71
N THR A 71 5.57 -19.92 -5.99
CA THR A 71 5.93 -19.54 -7.35
C THR A 71 7.07 -20.46 -7.71
N GLN A 72 6.81 -21.44 -8.58
CA GLN A 72 7.86 -21.93 -9.44
C GLN A 72 8.31 -20.70 -10.23
N ARG A 73 9.40 -20.09 -9.75
CA ARG A 73 10.49 -19.52 -10.53
C ARG A 73 10.12 -19.18 -11.97
N ASP A 74 9.87 -17.90 -12.22
CA ASP A 74 10.33 -17.27 -13.45
C ASP A 74 11.78 -16.81 -13.15
N ASP A 75 12.68 -17.79 -13.01
CA ASP A 75 14.14 -17.62 -12.86
C ASP A 75 14.76 -17.33 -14.24
N GLU A 76 14.36 -16.23 -14.89
CA GLU A 76 15.08 -15.68 -16.04
C GLU A 76 15.09 -14.14 -15.95
N ASP A 77 15.56 -13.57 -14.84
CA ASP A 77 16.46 -12.42 -14.85
C ASP A 77 16.89 -12.01 -13.42
N GLY A 78 18.18 -12.15 -13.14
CA GLY A 78 18.92 -11.28 -12.21
C GLY A 78 18.62 -11.33 -10.71
N ASP A 79 19.38 -12.20 -10.02
CA ASP A 79 19.96 -11.96 -8.69
C ASP A 79 19.04 -11.30 -7.65
N ASP A 80 18.13 -12.09 -7.08
CA ASP A 80 17.45 -11.75 -5.83
C ASP A 80 18.03 -12.65 -4.74
N ASP A 81 19.19 -12.24 -4.22
CA ASP A 81 19.90 -12.88 -3.12
C ASP A 81 19.15 -12.57 -1.81
N GLN A 82 17.95 -13.14 -1.66
CA GLN A 82 17.20 -13.11 -0.41
C GLN A 82 17.14 -14.51 0.21
N PRO A 83 17.49 -14.65 1.50
CA PRO A 83 17.29 -15.90 2.20
C PRO A 83 15.79 -16.17 2.26
N ALA A 84 15.39 -17.36 1.79
CA ALA A 84 14.03 -17.84 1.90
C ALA A 84 13.62 -17.86 3.38
N VAL A 85 12.90 -16.83 3.84
CA VAL A 85 12.38 -16.81 5.21
C VAL A 85 11.32 -17.90 5.31
N ALA A 86 11.77 -19.01 5.89
CA ALA A 86 11.02 -20.22 6.13
C ALA A 86 9.94 -19.98 7.19
N THR A 87 8.81 -19.41 6.79
CA THR A 87 7.53 -19.73 7.44
C THR A 87 6.45 -19.72 6.37
N CYS A 88 5.80 -20.87 6.18
CA CYS A 88 4.54 -20.97 5.44
C CYS A 88 3.43 -20.34 6.30
N ALA A 89 3.57 -19.06 6.64
CA ALA A 89 2.53 -18.31 7.34
C ALA A 89 1.30 -18.29 6.43
N ARG A 90 0.13 -18.54 7.01
CA ARG A 90 -1.14 -18.43 6.28
C ARG A 90 -1.36 -16.95 5.99
N ILE A 91 -1.16 -16.54 4.74
CA ILE A 91 -1.35 -15.17 4.28
C ILE A 91 -2.79 -15.04 3.81
N ASP A 92 -3.48 -13.97 4.19
CA ASP A 92 -4.83 -13.74 3.70
C ASP A 92 -4.87 -13.25 2.25
N SER A 93 -6.06 -13.02 1.68
CA SER A 93 -6.18 -12.58 0.28
C SER A 93 -5.55 -11.22 -0.02
N TYR A 94 -5.28 -10.41 1.01
CA TYR A 94 -4.72 -9.06 0.95
C TYR A 94 -3.25 -9.02 1.37
N GLY A 95 -2.59 -10.17 1.58
CA GLY A 95 -1.20 -10.19 2.01
C GLY A 95 -1.01 -10.10 3.53
N CYS A 96 -2.10 -10.09 4.32
CA CYS A 96 -1.98 -9.95 5.77
C CYS A 96 -1.69 -11.30 6.43
N VAL A 97 -0.67 -11.34 7.29
CA VAL A 97 -0.32 -12.48 8.14
C VAL A 97 -1.00 -12.44 9.51
N ARG A 98 -1.28 -11.23 10.05
CA ARG A 98 -1.87 -11.02 11.39
C ARG A 98 -3.11 -10.14 11.35
N TRP A 99 -4.03 -10.40 10.40
CA TRP A 99 -5.22 -9.57 10.19
C TRP A 99 -6.08 -9.33 11.45
N GLN A 100 -6.34 -10.40 12.20
CA GLN A 100 -7.11 -10.42 13.45
C GLN A 100 -6.52 -11.52 14.34
N PRO A 101 -5.70 -11.19 15.34
CA PRO A 101 -5.24 -12.15 16.34
C PRO A 101 -6.43 -12.81 17.03
N ALA A 102 -6.33 -14.13 17.27
CA ALA A 102 -7.37 -14.88 17.97
C ALA A 102 -7.25 -14.72 19.50
N ASP A 103 -6.01 -14.63 19.98
CA ASP A 103 -5.67 -14.60 21.40
C ASP A 103 -4.95 -13.29 21.74
N TYR A 104 -5.02 -12.90 23.01
CA TYR A 104 -4.19 -11.82 23.57
C TYR A 104 -2.81 -12.36 23.98
N PRO A 105 -1.81 -11.48 24.12
CA PRO A 105 -0.50 -11.88 24.64
C PRO A 105 -0.61 -12.59 26.01
N ASP A 106 0.37 -13.44 26.33
CA ASP A 106 0.36 -14.21 27.57
C ASP A 106 0.24 -13.30 28.81
N GLY A 107 -0.70 -13.62 29.70
CA GLY A 107 -0.99 -12.83 30.90
C GLY A 107 -1.91 -11.63 30.68
N GLU A 108 -2.28 -11.32 29.44
CA GLU A 108 -3.16 -10.21 29.12
C GLU A 108 -4.64 -10.62 29.06
N THR A 109 -5.51 -9.70 29.50
CA THR A 109 -6.97 -9.86 29.43
C THR A 109 -7.56 -8.69 28.66
N SER A 110 -8.81 -8.81 28.21
CA SER A 110 -9.48 -7.67 27.55
C SER A 110 -9.53 -6.43 28.44
N ALA A 111 -9.67 -6.59 29.75
CA ALA A 111 -9.68 -5.48 30.71
C ALA A 111 -8.29 -4.84 30.84
N SER A 112 -7.24 -5.66 30.98
CA SER A 112 -5.88 -5.13 31.09
C SER A 112 -5.41 -4.41 29.81
N LEU A 113 -5.82 -4.90 28.63
CA LEU A 113 -5.53 -4.21 27.38
C LEU A 113 -6.31 -2.90 27.23
N GLU A 114 -7.50 -2.80 27.80
CA GLU A 114 -8.27 -1.56 27.84
C GLU A 114 -7.61 -0.52 28.76
N GLU A 115 -7.12 -0.93 29.94
CA GLU A 115 -6.34 -0.05 30.82
C GLU A 115 -5.08 0.48 30.12
N LYS A 116 -4.37 -0.38 29.38
CA LYS A 116 -3.20 0.01 28.58
C LYS A 116 -3.55 0.97 27.44
N LYS A 117 -4.72 0.80 26.81
CA LYS A 117 -5.24 1.77 25.82
C LYS A 117 -5.48 3.13 26.48
N LEU A 118 -6.11 3.16 27.65
CA LEU A 118 -6.37 4.40 28.39
C LEU A 118 -5.07 5.10 28.81
N GLU A 119 -4.07 4.36 29.27
CA GLU A 119 -2.73 4.89 29.56
C GLU A 119 -2.12 5.57 28.32
N MET A 120 -2.23 4.93 27.17
CA MET A 120 -1.73 5.49 25.92
C MET A 120 -2.48 6.75 25.47
N ILE A 121 -3.79 6.80 25.66
CA ILE A 121 -4.60 8.01 25.40
C ILE A 121 -4.18 9.14 26.34
N ASP A 122 -3.92 8.84 27.61
CA ASP A 122 -3.44 9.83 28.59
C ASP A 122 -2.08 10.41 28.17
N ILE A 123 -1.11 9.57 27.77
CA ILE A 123 0.19 10.02 27.25
C ILE A 123 0.00 10.95 26.03
N PHE A 124 -0.89 10.56 25.11
CA PHE A 124 -1.18 11.40 23.94
C PHE A 124 -1.81 12.74 24.34
N SER A 125 -2.66 12.78 25.36
CA SER A 125 -3.28 14.02 25.84
C SER A 125 -2.26 15.01 26.40
N GLN A 126 -1.18 14.51 27.00
CA GLN A 126 -0.13 15.31 27.63
C GLN A 126 0.92 15.79 26.62
N GLU A 127 1.26 14.97 25.62
CA GLU A 127 2.43 15.20 24.75
C GLU A 127 2.12 15.22 23.25
N GLY A 128 0.89 14.88 22.87
CA GLY A 128 0.51 14.63 21.49
C GLY A 128 1.37 13.55 20.84
N LEU A 129 1.66 13.72 19.54
CA LEU A 129 2.47 12.76 18.77
C LEU A 129 3.93 12.66 19.25
N LYS A 130 4.45 13.64 20.00
CA LYS A 130 5.81 13.56 20.57
C LYS A 130 5.95 12.41 21.58
N GLY A 131 4.84 11.99 22.20
CA GLY A 131 4.83 10.82 23.08
C GLY A 131 5.22 9.52 22.37
N ALA A 132 5.22 9.48 21.03
CA ALA A 132 5.60 8.29 20.26
C ALA A 132 7.06 7.86 20.46
N GLU A 133 7.91 8.78 20.90
CA GLU A 133 9.32 8.51 21.20
C GLU A 133 9.53 7.83 22.56
N ARG A 134 8.49 7.72 23.39
CA ARG A 134 8.58 7.00 24.66
C ARG A 134 8.63 5.49 24.41
N GLY A 135 9.63 4.82 24.98
CA GLY A 135 9.71 3.36 24.97
C GLY A 135 8.44 2.70 25.52
N ARG A 136 7.80 3.32 26.53
CA ARG A 136 6.52 2.83 27.06
C ARG A 136 5.41 2.79 26.02
N VAL A 137 5.31 3.79 25.14
CA VAL A 137 4.28 3.81 24.08
C VAL A 137 4.56 2.71 23.06
N GLU A 138 5.83 2.40 22.79
CA GLU A 138 6.21 1.28 21.92
C GLU A 138 5.75 -0.08 22.49
N ASP A 139 5.97 -0.31 23.79
CA ASP A 139 5.47 -1.51 24.47
C ASP A 139 3.94 -1.59 24.44
N LEU A 140 3.26 -0.48 24.74
CA LEU A 140 1.79 -0.38 24.73
C LEU A 140 1.22 -0.64 23.33
N MET A 141 1.83 -0.07 22.28
CA MET A 141 1.41 -0.29 20.89
C MET A 141 1.58 -1.75 20.47
N ALA A 142 2.68 -2.40 20.85
CA ALA A 142 2.92 -3.80 20.53
C ALA A 142 1.93 -4.73 21.25
N ILE A 143 1.76 -4.57 22.56
CA ILE A 143 0.93 -5.47 23.38
C ILE A 143 -0.57 -5.33 23.08
N THR A 144 -1.01 -4.11 22.70
CA THR A 144 -2.42 -3.84 22.38
C THR A 144 -2.78 -4.08 20.91
N TYR A 145 -1.87 -4.60 20.08
CA TYR A 145 -2.10 -4.83 18.64
C TYR A 145 -3.42 -5.58 18.35
N ALA A 146 -3.74 -6.61 19.13
CA ALA A 146 -4.98 -7.37 18.96
C ALA A 146 -6.23 -6.49 19.13
N LYS A 147 -6.21 -5.56 20.09
CA LYS A 147 -7.30 -4.61 20.36
C LYS A 147 -7.40 -3.51 19.31
N GLN A 148 -6.27 -3.03 18.80
CA GLN A 148 -6.24 -2.13 17.64
C GLN A 148 -6.94 -2.78 16.43
N ARG A 149 -6.59 -4.04 16.11
CA ARG A 149 -7.22 -4.79 15.00
C ARG A 149 -8.69 -5.06 15.26
N GLU A 150 -9.08 -5.43 16.47
CA GLU A 150 -10.48 -5.63 16.87
C GLU A 150 -11.33 -4.37 16.62
N TYR A 151 -10.83 -3.21 17.04
CA TYR A 151 -11.51 -1.93 16.82
C TYR A 151 -11.58 -1.56 15.33
N ILE A 152 -10.47 -1.61 14.60
CA ILE A 152 -10.40 -1.28 13.15
C ILE A 152 -11.30 -2.21 12.32
N ASN A 153 -11.41 -3.48 12.72
CA ASN A 153 -12.19 -4.49 12.02
C ASN A 153 -13.64 -4.56 12.49
N ALA A 154 -14.06 -3.71 13.44
CA ALA A 154 -15.41 -3.72 13.98
C ALA A 154 -16.47 -3.53 12.89
N LYS A 155 -17.68 -3.97 13.21
CA LYS A 155 -18.87 -3.83 12.38
C LYS A 155 -19.98 -3.17 13.21
N PRO A 156 -20.44 -1.95 12.86
CA PRO A 156 -19.98 -1.12 11.74
C PRO A 156 -18.51 -0.69 11.90
N SER A 157 -17.84 -0.42 10.77
CA SER A 157 -16.44 0.01 10.80
C SER A 157 -16.34 1.45 11.33
N PRO A 158 -15.37 1.73 12.24
CA PRO A 158 -15.20 3.07 12.78
C PRO A 158 -14.75 4.05 11.69
N SER A 159 -15.06 5.33 11.86
CA SER A 159 -14.49 6.36 10.98
C SER A 159 -13.00 6.53 11.25
N ILE A 160 -12.26 7.09 10.30
CA ILE A 160 -10.83 7.37 10.50
C ILE A 160 -10.60 8.33 11.68
N LEU A 161 -11.54 9.27 11.91
CA LEU A 161 -11.50 10.20 13.04
C LEU A 161 -11.68 9.46 14.38
N ASP A 162 -12.56 8.45 14.42
CA ASP A 162 -12.76 7.66 15.64
C ASP A 162 -11.57 6.74 15.93
N VAL A 163 -10.91 6.22 14.89
CA VAL A 163 -9.63 5.51 15.06
C VAL A 163 -8.56 6.44 15.62
N GLY A 164 -8.50 7.69 15.14
CA GLY A 164 -7.57 8.70 15.66
C GLY A 164 -7.82 9.09 17.11
N LYS A 165 -9.06 8.98 17.62
CA LYS A 165 -9.38 9.23 19.02
C LYS A 165 -9.01 8.06 19.93
N GLU A 166 -9.33 6.84 19.51
CA GLU A 166 -9.11 5.63 20.32
C GLU A 166 -7.67 5.10 20.25
N TRP A 167 -6.98 5.34 19.14
CA TRP A 167 -5.63 4.84 18.86
C TRP A 167 -4.77 5.93 18.20
N PRO A 168 -4.56 7.08 18.86
CA PRO A 168 -3.96 8.26 18.24
C PRO A 168 -2.56 8.02 17.69
N PHE A 169 -1.77 7.18 18.36
CA PHE A 169 -0.41 6.87 17.93
C PHE A 169 -0.33 6.04 16.65
N LEU A 170 -1.41 5.41 16.17
CA LEU A 170 -1.43 4.80 14.82
C LEU A 170 -1.21 5.82 13.70
N PHE A 171 -1.38 7.12 13.98
CA PHE A 171 -1.15 8.21 13.03
C PHE A 171 0.27 8.79 13.13
N SER A 172 1.15 8.20 13.93
CA SER A 172 2.59 8.47 13.84
C SER A 172 3.21 7.59 12.74
N GLN A 173 4.18 8.11 12.00
CA GLN A 173 4.88 7.34 10.97
C GLN A 173 5.51 6.06 11.54
N LYS A 174 6.15 6.15 12.73
CA LYS A 174 6.78 5.03 13.43
C LYS A 174 5.81 3.88 13.64
N PHE A 175 4.65 4.14 14.24
CA PHE A 175 3.71 3.08 14.58
C PHE A 175 2.81 2.68 13.42
N LEU A 176 2.55 3.56 12.46
CA LEU A 176 1.89 3.18 11.21
C LEU A 176 2.70 2.12 10.46
N LEU A 177 4.01 2.36 10.31
CA LEU A 177 4.93 1.42 9.68
C LEU A 177 5.06 0.12 10.49
N SER A 178 5.29 0.21 11.81
CA SER A 178 5.37 -0.98 12.67
C SER A 178 4.08 -1.82 12.68
N HIS A 179 2.92 -1.17 12.71
CA HIS A 179 1.62 -1.85 12.62
C HIS A 179 1.44 -2.52 11.24
N PHE A 180 1.87 -1.87 10.15
CA PHE A 180 1.86 -2.45 8.81
C PHE A 180 2.79 -3.67 8.70
N THR A 181 4.03 -3.57 9.20
CA THR A 181 4.98 -4.67 9.27
C THR A 181 4.38 -5.84 10.06
N THR A 182 3.78 -5.57 11.22
CA THR A 182 3.12 -6.61 12.02
C THR A 182 1.97 -7.28 11.26
N LEU A 183 1.20 -6.49 10.51
CA LEU A 183 0.06 -6.95 9.73
C LEU A 183 0.46 -7.83 8.53
N THR A 184 1.55 -7.49 7.84
CA THR A 184 1.90 -8.03 6.51
C THR A 184 3.21 -8.80 6.46
N ASN A 185 4.06 -8.68 7.50
CA ASN A 185 5.44 -9.14 7.54
C ASN A 185 6.33 -8.51 6.45
N VAL A 186 5.99 -7.29 6.01
CA VAL A 186 6.75 -6.52 5.03
C VAL A 186 7.23 -5.23 5.70
N GLU A 187 8.55 -5.05 5.76
CA GLU A 187 9.17 -3.78 6.18
C GLU A 187 8.98 -2.74 5.08
N LEU A 188 7.84 -2.04 5.11
CA LEU A 188 7.38 -1.19 4.01
C LEU A 188 8.38 -0.10 3.63
N TYR A 189 8.95 0.59 4.62
CA TYR A 189 9.85 1.71 4.38
C TYR A 189 11.12 1.25 3.65
N THR A 190 11.78 0.22 4.19
CA THR A 190 12.97 -0.38 3.57
C THR A 190 12.65 -0.90 2.17
N ARG A 191 11.58 -1.70 2.05
CA ARG A 191 11.22 -2.33 0.78
C ARG A 191 10.84 -1.30 -0.28
N LEU A 192 10.12 -0.25 0.10
CA LEU A 192 9.75 0.82 -0.82
C LEU A 192 10.99 1.54 -1.35
N ASN A 193 11.95 1.90 -0.49
CA ASN A 193 13.17 2.58 -0.91
C ASN A 193 14.01 1.69 -1.86
N GLU A 194 14.24 0.43 -1.48
CA GLU A 194 14.95 -0.54 -2.33
C GLU A 194 14.28 -0.73 -3.70
N ASP A 195 12.95 -0.91 -3.71
CA ASP A 195 12.19 -1.09 -4.94
C ASP A 195 12.18 0.19 -5.79
N MET A 196 12.07 1.36 -5.16
CA MET A 196 12.11 2.66 -5.84
C MET A 196 13.44 2.85 -6.54
N ASP A 197 14.56 2.51 -5.89
CA ASP A 197 15.88 2.59 -6.51
C ASP A 197 16.06 1.54 -7.59
N LYS A 198 15.86 0.25 -7.28
CA LYS A 198 16.06 -0.85 -8.24
C LYS A 198 15.18 -0.71 -9.47
N LYS A 199 13.88 -0.42 -9.29
CA LYS A 199 12.93 -0.29 -10.41
C LYS A 199 13.04 1.06 -11.09
N GLY A 200 13.37 2.12 -10.36
CA GLY A 200 13.67 3.43 -10.91
C GLY A 200 14.85 3.37 -11.87
N LYS A 201 15.95 2.76 -11.45
CA LYS A 201 17.14 2.54 -12.28
C LYS A 201 16.81 1.78 -13.55
N ARG A 202 16.09 0.65 -13.43
CA ARG A 202 15.65 -0.14 -14.60
C ARG A 202 14.83 0.68 -15.59
N GLN A 203 13.97 1.58 -15.10
CA GLN A 203 13.22 2.48 -15.97
C GLN A 203 14.14 3.49 -16.66
N LEU A 204 15.04 4.14 -15.91
CA LEU A 204 16.00 5.10 -16.47
C LEU A 204 16.90 4.46 -17.52
N ASP A 205 17.37 3.23 -17.28
CA ASP A 205 18.16 2.44 -18.24
C ASP A 205 17.37 2.16 -19.53
N PHE A 206 16.09 1.78 -19.39
CA PHE A 206 15.20 1.59 -20.53
C PHE A 206 15.05 2.88 -21.35
N PHE A 207 14.74 4.00 -20.71
CA PHE A 207 14.62 5.29 -21.40
C PHE A 207 15.94 5.71 -22.08
N SER A 208 17.07 5.47 -21.43
CA SER A 208 18.41 5.76 -21.95
C SER A 208 18.74 4.94 -23.19
N SER A 209 18.44 3.64 -23.17
CA SER A 209 18.69 2.74 -24.31
C SER A 209 17.94 3.14 -25.58
N GLN A 210 16.85 3.92 -25.46
CA GLN A 210 16.01 4.37 -26.56
C GLN A 210 16.01 5.89 -26.72
N ILE A 211 17.05 6.59 -26.25
CA ILE A 211 17.08 8.05 -26.15
C ILE A 211 16.71 8.78 -27.45
N THR A 212 17.08 8.24 -28.61
CA THR A 212 16.80 8.84 -29.92
C THR A 212 15.33 8.77 -30.33
N LYS A 213 14.53 7.86 -29.76
CA LYS A 213 13.10 7.70 -30.04
C LYS A 213 12.22 8.69 -29.28
N TRP A 214 12.74 9.29 -28.21
CA TRP A 214 11.96 10.14 -27.32
C TRP A 214 11.91 11.60 -27.79
N ARG A 215 10.86 12.32 -27.38
CA ARG A 215 10.65 13.74 -27.67
C ARG A 215 11.73 14.60 -27.02
N LYS A 216 11.88 15.86 -27.45
CA LYS A 216 12.93 16.76 -26.94
C LYS A 216 12.84 16.96 -25.43
N GLU A 217 11.61 17.08 -24.92
CA GLU A 217 11.28 17.33 -23.52
C GLU A 217 11.70 16.14 -22.64
N VAL A 218 11.26 14.93 -23.01
CA VAL A 218 11.65 13.68 -22.32
C VAL A 218 13.17 13.50 -22.30
N ARG A 219 13.84 13.78 -23.42
CA ARG A 219 15.30 13.71 -23.50
C ARG A 219 16.00 14.73 -22.61
N ALA A 220 15.43 15.91 -22.43
CA ALA A 220 15.97 16.92 -21.52
C ALA A 220 15.87 16.45 -20.07
N VAL A 221 14.67 16.03 -19.64
CA VAL A 221 14.43 15.51 -18.29
C VAL A 221 15.31 14.29 -17.99
N LEU A 222 15.41 13.35 -18.93
CA LEU A 222 16.25 12.16 -18.79
C LEU A 222 17.73 12.49 -18.64
N LYS A 223 18.25 13.48 -19.39
CA LYS A 223 19.65 13.91 -19.25
C LYS A 223 19.93 14.49 -17.87
N GLU A 224 19.01 15.29 -17.33
CA GLU A 224 19.14 15.84 -15.98
C GLU A 224 18.99 14.76 -14.89
N ALA A 225 18.13 13.77 -15.12
CA ALA A 225 17.97 12.62 -14.23
C ALA A 225 19.28 11.83 -14.06
N ILE A 226 20.05 11.62 -15.14
CA ILE A 226 21.26 10.78 -15.16
C ILE A 226 22.52 11.57 -14.77
N LYS A 227 22.52 12.90 -14.91
CA LYS A 227 23.70 13.75 -14.67
C LYS A 227 24.20 13.76 -13.23
N LYS A 228 23.34 13.45 -12.26
CA LYS A 228 23.69 13.57 -10.85
C LYS A 228 23.97 12.17 -10.29
N ASP A 229 25.16 11.99 -9.74
CA ASP A 229 25.47 10.84 -8.90
C ASP A 229 24.59 10.93 -7.63
N ARG A 230 23.46 10.23 -7.64
CA ARG A 230 22.46 10.29 -6.57
C ARG A 230 22.07 8.87 -6.17
N GLU A 231 22.79 8.30 -5.23
CA GLU A 231 22.28 7.14 -4.50
C GLU A 231 20.92 7.49 -3.87
N GLY A 232 19.95 6.58 -3.98
CA GLY A 232 18.66 6.74 -3.31
C GLY A 232 17.60 7.60 -4.00
N SER A 233 17.79 8.00 -5.26
CA SER A 233 16.85 8.91 -5.95
C SER A 233 16.36 8.45 -7.33
N ASP A 234 16.78 7.27 -7.78
CA ASP A 234 16.47 6.76 -9.11
C ASP A 234 14.95 6.61 -9.32
N GLY A 235 14.22 6.24 -8.27
CA GLY A 235 12.76 6.16 -8.32
C GLY A 235 12.08 7.50 -8.55
N LEU A 236 12.52 8.56 -7.87
CA LEU A 236 12.00 9.92 -8.06
C LEU A 236 12.33 10.42 -9.47
N ALA A 237 13.58 10.23 -9.92
CA ALA A 237 14.02 10.62 -11.25
C ALA A 237 13.23 9.89 -12.35
N ALA A 238 12.99 8.59 -12.18
CA ALA A 238 12.16 7.79 -13.09
C ALA A 238 10.72 8.32 -13.16
N MET A 239 10.12 8.70 -12.03
CA MET A 239 8.77 9.29 -12.03
C MET A 239 8.69 10.58 -12.85
N LEU A 240 9.71 11.44 -12.80
CA LEU A 240 9.74 12.68 -13.59
C LEU A 240 9.88 12.42 -15.09
N VAL A 241 10.72 11.45 -15.46
CA VAL A 241 10.82 11.00 -16.85
C VAL A 241 9.48 10.43 -17.34
N MET A 242 8.77 9.69 -16.48
CA MET A 242 7.44 9.13 -16.79
C MET A 242 6.37 10.21 -16.94
N LEU A 243 6.32 11.20 -16.05
CA LEU A 243 5.42 12.36 -16.17
C LEU A 243 5.67 13.08 -17.51
N SER A 244 6.94 13.34 -17.84
CA SER A 244 7.30 13.93 -19.14
C SER A 244 6.88 13.07 -20.32
N HIS A 245 7.03 11.73 -20.22
CA HIS A 245 6.62 10.79 -21.27
C HIS A 245 5.11 10.83 -21.53
N PHE A 246 4.31 10.84 -20.47
CA PHE A 246 2.84 10.92 -20.55
C PHE A 246 2.30 12.35 -20.73
N LYS A 247 3.18 13.36 -20.76
CA LYS A 247 2.84 14.79 -20.85
C LYS A 247 2.01 15.27 -19.65
N GLU A 248 2.23 14.66 -18.50
CA GLU A 248 1.66 15.09 -17.23
C GLU A 248 2.54 16.19 -16.61
N GLN A 249 1.91 17.15 -15.96
CA GLN A 249 2.60 18.22 -15.24
C GLN A 249 3.10 17.72 -13.89
N GLU A 250 4.16 18.27 -13.33
CA GLU A 250 4.65 17.83 -12.00
C GLU A 250 3.62 18.08 -10.91
N GLU A 251 2.82 19.15 -11.04
CA GLU A 251 1.70 19.50 -10.15
C GLU A 251 0.55 18.48 -10.20
N SER A 252 0.58 17.58 -11.18
CA SER A 252 -0.32 16.43 -11.23
C SER A 252 0.09 15.29 -10.29
N LEU A 253 1.27 15.33 -9.69
CA LEU A 253 1.68 14.34 -8.69
C LEU A 253 2.12 15.01 -7.40
N PHE A 254 2.80 16.16 -7.50
CA PHE A 254 3.40 16.85 -6.37
C PHE A 254 2.70 18.18 -6.07
N LEU A 255 2.48 18.47 -4.79
CA LEU A 255 2.13 19.79 -4.31
C LEU A 255 3.34 20.33 -3.54
N ILE A 256 3.90 21.44 -4.00
CA ILE A 256 5.04 22.05 -3.33
C ILE A 256 4.53 22.94 -2.19
N ALA A 257 5.08 22.72 -1.01
CA ALA A 257 4.79 23.51 0.19
C ALA A 257 6.09 24.00 0.82
N ASP A 258 6.02 25.01 1.68
CA ASP A 258 7.20 25.49 2.42
C ASP A 258 7.76 24.39 3.33
N GLU A 259 9.08 24.39 3.59
CA GLU A 259 9.76 23.41 4.45
C GLU A 259 9.13 23.32 5.85
N THR A 260 8.54 24.42 6.33
CA THR A 260 7.92 24.52 7.64
C THR A 260 6.41 24.23 7.64
N THR A 261 5.82 23.92 6.49
CA THR A 261 4.37 23.69 6.35
C THR A 261 3.94 22.48 7.18
N THR A 262 3.05 22.71 8.14
CA THR A 262 2.42 21.62 8.89
C THR A 262 1.24 21.03 8.12
N PRO A 263 0.75 19.83 8.47
CA PRO A 263 -0.47 19.28 7.87
C PRO A 263 -1.68 20.22 7.97
N ALA A 264 -1.82 20.94 9.09
CA ALA A 264 -2.91 21.91 9.27
C ALA A 264 -2.74 23.13 8.35
N ASP A 265 -1.51 23.60 8.15
CA ASP A 265 -1.22 24.68 7.21
C ASP A 265 -1.53 24.24 5.77
N ALA A 266 -1.14 23.00 5.42
CA ALA A 266 -1.42 22.43 4.11
C ALA A 266 -2.94 22.34 3.84
N GLU A 267 -3.73 21.86 4.80
CA GLU A 267 -5.19 21.80 4.66
C GLU A 267 -5.85 23.18 4.54
N ALA A 268 -5.32 24.19 5.24
CA ALA A 268 -5.87 25.54 5.22
C ALA A 268 -5.44 26.35 4.00
N GLN A 269 -4.22 26.16 3.51
CA GLN A 269 -3.58 27.02 2.51
C GLN A 269 -3.50 26.38 1.13
N LEU A 270 -3.43 25.05 1.03
CA LEU A 270 -3.37 24.36 -0.26
C LEU A 270 -4.77 24.02 -0.74
N SER A 271 -5.04 24.28 -2.02
CA SER A 271 -6.22 23.75 -2.69
C SER A 271 -6.01 22.26 -2.95
N LEU A 272 -6.35 21.42 -1.98
CA LEU A 272 -6.16 19.97 -2.06
C LEU A 272 -7.14 19.37 -3.09
N PRO A 273 -6.64 18.73 -4.15
CA PRO A 273 -7.52 18.14 -5.16
C PRO A 273 -8.20 16.88 -4.64
N VAL A 274 -9.28 16.47 -5.31
CA VAL A 274 -10.00 15.22 -5.02
C VAL A 274 -9.18 13.96 -5.31
N THR A 275 -8.12 14.09 -6.11
CA THR A 275 -7.18 13.00 -6.42
C THR A 275 -5.98 13.06 -5.48
N PRO A 276 -5.48 11.92 -4.95
CA PRO A 276 -4.29 11.90 -4.11
C PRO A 276 -3.08 12.58 -4.78
N ARG A 277 -2.40 13.43 -4.01
CA ARG A 277 -1.14 14.09 -4.38
C ARG A 277 -0.12 13.90 -3.27
N ILE A 278 1.15 14.02 -3.60
CA ILE A 278 2.27 13.99 -2.66
C ILE A 278 2.63 15.43 -2.31
N ILE A 279 2.52 15.82 -1.04
CA ILE A 279 2.98 17.14 -0.60
C ILE A 279 4.49 17.05 -0.36
N MET A 280 5.24 17.85 -1.11
CA MET A 280 6.68 17.97 -1.03
C MET A 280 7.01 19.24 -0.25
N LEU A 281 7.68 19.08 0.89
CA LEU A 281 8.14 20.20 1.71
C LEU A 281 9.46 20.73 1.14
N GLY A 282 9.52 22.05 0.91
CA GLY A 282 10.67 22.75 0.37
C GLY A 282 10.74 22.81 -1.15
N LYS A 283 11.90 23.19 -1.67
CA LYS A 283 12.06 23.44 -3.10
C LYS A 283 12.38 22.16 -3.87
N PHE A 284 11.69 22.00 -4.99
CA PHE A 284 12.03 21.04 -6.02
C PHE A 284 13.39 21.40 -6.66
N HIS A 285 14.50 20.85 -6.13
CA HIS A 285 15.84 21.08 -6.71
C HIS A 285 16.21 20.01 -7.75
N ILE A 286 15.44 19.99 -8.83
CA ILE A 286 15.98 19.65 -10.14
C ILE A 286 15.65 20.84 -11.03
N GLN A 287 16.53 21.84 -11.05
CA GLN A 287 16.46 22.86 -12.10
C GLN A 287 16.63 22.12 -13.44
N CYS A 288 15.57 22.17 -14.25
CA CYS A 288 15.49 21.58 -15.58
C CYS A 288 16.58 22.09 -16.54
#